data_AF-A0A952GQN6-F1
#
_entry.id   AF-A0A952GQN6-F1
#
_cell.length_a   1.000
_cell.length_b   1.000
_cell.length_c   1.000
_cell.angle_alpha   90.00
_cell.angle_beta   90.00
_cell.angle_gamma   90.00
#
_symmetry.space_group_name_H-M   'P 1'
#
loop_
_entity.id
_entity.type
_entity.pdbx_description
1 polymer ?
#
loop_
_entity_poly.entity_id
_entity_poly.type
_entity_poly.pdbx_seq_one_letter_code
_entity_poly.pdbx_strand_id
1 'polypeptide(L)'
;MAEQTWDVIVVGAGNAALCAALSAAEQGAKVLVLEKATLEDRGGNSTFTAGGFRFCHDGVEDLRQDILDDMTEGEYASIGNLPPLSAKTFMEILMRVTENNADEDLANILIDDSRNTMRWMRKHKIRFIPMFGRQSFKIEGKHHFYGGVNIEAVGGGWGLVDMLVQACERMGITIRYETGLRELLQDRKGAVVGVRAFGPDGYEDIAGKAVVLACGGFESNPEMRVRYLGAGWELCRVRGTQHNTGDGINAALKIGARPHGGWSSCHAVQWDISAPPYGDRVILDNFQKHSYPIGIVVNMEGKRFIDEGADMRNYTYAKYGREVMKQPQRVAVQIFDAKTIDMVRDEYRIREVT
;
A
#
# COMPACT_ATOMS: atom_id res chain seq x y z
N MET A 1 38.14 -13.57 5.20
CA MET A 1 37.38 -12.94 6.31
C MET A 1 36.19 -13.84 6.59
N ALA A 2 35.85 -14.12 7.85
CA ALA A 2 34.68 -14.94 8.14
C ALA A 2 33.43 -14.22 7.60
N GLU A 3 32.94 -14.66 6.45
CA GLU A 3 31.79 -14.09 5.76
C GLU A 3 30.59 -14.15 6.71
N GLN A 4 30.09 -13.00 7.12
CA GLN A 4 28.89 -12.90 7.92
C GLN A 4 27.73 -13.50 7.13
N THR A 5 27.41 -14.76 7.40
CA THR A 5 26.33 -15.48 6.74
C THR A 5 25.02 -15.16 7.47
N TRP A 6 24.03 -14.71 6.72
CA TRP A 6 22.67 -14.46 7.23
C TRP A 6 21.81 -15.72 7.07
N ASP A 7 20.86 -15.94 7.96
CA ASP A 7 19.90 -17.03 7.78
C ASP A 7 18.84 -16.61 6.76
N VAL A 8 18.34 -15.38 6.88
CA VAL A 8 17.34 -14.82 5.95
C VAL A 8 17.75 -13.40 5.56
N ILE A 9 17.79 -13.15 4.25
CA ILE A 9 17.93 -11.80 3.68
C ILE A 9 16.55 -11.40 3.15
N VAL A 10 16.01 -10.29 3.65
CA VAL A 10 14.75 -9.70 3.18
C VAL A 10 15.05 -8.47 2.35
N VAL A 11 14.45 -8.36 1.17
CA VAL A 11 14.66 -7.23 0.25
C VAL A 11 13.45 -6.30 0.25
N GLY A 12 13.69 -5.03 0.60
CA GLY A 12 12.70 -3.98 0.85
C GLY A 12 12.49 -3.73 2.34
N ALA A 13 12.05 -2.53 2.74
CA ALA A 13 11.64 -2.21 4.11
C ALA A 13 10.20 -1.65 4.18
N GLY A 14 9.31 -2.12 3.31
CA GLY A 14 7.86 -1.87 3.42
C GLY A 14 7.15 -2.83 4.38
N ASN A 15 5.83 -2.69 4.54
CA ASN A 15 5.01 -3.50 5.45
C ASN A 15 5.24 -5.01 5.28
N ALA A 16 5.16 -5.53 4.05
CA ALA A 16 5.38 -6.96 3.79
C ALA A 16 6.79 -7.42 4.20
N ALA A 17 7.82 -6.61 3.92
CA ALA A 17 9.20 -6.96 4.20
C ALA A 17 9.52 -6.93 5.70
N LEU A 18 9.07 -5.89 6.40
CA LEU A 18 9.26 -5.78 7.84
C LEU A 18 8.50 -6.89 8.58
N CYS A 19 7.27 -7.22 8.14
CA CYS A 19 6.54 -8.37 8.70
C CYS A 19 7.26 -9.70 8.45
N ALA A 20 7.80 -9.93 7.24
CA ALA A 20 8.57 -11.13 6.93
C ALA A 20 9.85 -11.22 7.79
N ALA A 21 10.53 -10.09 8.00
CA ALA A 21 11.73 -10.01 8.83
C ALA A 21 11.41 -10.35 10.30
N LEU A 22 10.36 -9.76 10.87
CA LEU A 22 9.87 -10.07 12.22
C LEU A 22 9.53 -11.55 12.37
N SER A 23 8.73 -12.08 11.44
CA SER A 23 8.32 -13.49 11.47
C SER A 23 9.53 -14.44 11.39
N ALA A 24 10.52 -14.15 10.55
CA ALA A 24 11.75 -14.94 10.49
C ALA A 24 12.57 -14.86 11.79
N ALA A 25 12.70 -13.67 12.37
CA ALA A 25 13.42 -13.46 13.62
C ALA A 25 12.74 -14.15 14.82
N GLU A 26 11.40 -14.22 14.86
CA GLU A 26 10.66 -14.98 15.88
C GLU A 26 10.99 -16.47 15.85
N GLN A 27 11.37 -17.00 14.69
CA GLN A 27 11.81 -18.38 14.52
C GLN A 27 13.32 -18.55 14.81
N GLY A 28 13.99 -17.53 15.35
CA GLY A 28 15.40 -17.55 15.72
C GLY A 28 16.37 -17.32 14.56
N ALA A 29 15.89 -16.90 13.38
CA ALA A 29 16.77 -16.60 12.25
C ALA A 29 17.55 -15.29 12.47
N LYS A 30 18.83 -15.27 12.05
CA LYS A 30 19.59 -14.03 11.91
C LYS A 30 19.19 -13.33 10.62
N VAL A 31 18.49 -12.20 10.74
CA VAL A 31 17.86 -11.51 9.60
C VAL A 31 18.59 -10.22 9.21
N LEU A 32 18.81 -10.06 7.90
CA LEU A 32 19.21 -8.79 7.27
C LEU A 32 18.09 -8.27 6.37
N VAL A 33 17.72 -7.00 6.53
CA VAL A 33 16.82 -6.28 5.63
C VAL A 33 17.64 -5.32 4.78
N LEU A 34 17.44 -5.33 3.46
CA LEU A 34 18.06 -4.40 2.52
C LEU A 34 17.02 -3.40 2.00
N GLU A 35 17.25 -2.11 2.21
CA GLU A 35 16.44 -1.02 1.70
C GLU A 35 17.31 -0.09 0.86
N LYS A 36 16.87 0.21 -0.36
CA LYS A 36 17.64 1.07 -1.27
C LYS A 36 17.36 2.55 -1.07
N ALA A 37 16.22 2.88 -0.45
CA ALA A 37 15.94 4.23 0.00
C ALA A 37 16.84 4.62 1.18
N THR A 38 16.94 5.92 1.45
CA THR A 38 17.56 6.42 2.68
C THR A 38 16.69 6.08 3.90
N LEU A 39 17.23 6.29 5.10
CA LEU A 39 16.48 6.14 6.35
C LEU A 39 15.24 7.05 6.37
N GLU A 40 15.38 8.27 5.86
CA GLU A 40 14.31 9.27 5.75
C GLU A 40 13.25 8.82 4.73
N ASP A 41 13.66 8.22 3.61
CA ASP A 41 12.77 7.79 2.53
C ASP A 41 12.23 6.36 2.67
N ARG A 42 12.44 5.72 3.83
CA ARG A 42 12.04 4.32 4.10
C ARG A 42 10.53 4.04 4.01
N GLY A 43 10.21 2.75 3.90
CA GLY A 43 8.84 2.20 3.97
C GLY A 43 8.19 1.92 2.62
N GLY A 44 8.84 2.34 1.53
CA GLY A 44 8.32 2.21 0.18
C GLY A 44 6.91 2.80 0.05
N ASN A 45 6.03 2.13 -0.70
CA ASN A 45 4.63 2.57 -0.81
C ASN A 45 3.82 2.45 0.47
N SER A 46 4.26 1.63 1.44
CA SER A 46 3.50 1.45 2.69
C SER A 46 3.35 2.77 3.43
N THR A 47 4.40 3.61 3.39
CA THR A 47 4.42 4.97 3.96
C THR A 47 3.35 5.89 3.38
N PHE A 48 3.06 5.79 2.09
CA PHE A 48 2.14 6.69 1.37
C PHE A 48 0.68 6.24 1.43
N THR A 49 0.40 5.11 2.09
CA THR A 49 -0.98 4.66 2.26
C THR A 49 -1.70 5.42 3.38
N ALA A 50 -3.02 5.34 3.37
CA ALA A 50 -3.83 5.73 4.51
C ALA A 50 -3.58 4.86 5.76
N GLY A 51 -2.88 3.71 5.63
CA GLY A 51 -2.70 2.75 6.71
C GLY A 51 -3.93 1.89 6.98
N GLY A 52 -4.91 1.87 6.08
CA GLY A 52 -6.14 1.10 6.23
C GLY A 52 -5.94 -0.40 6.04
N PHE A 53 -6.52 -1.21 6.92
CA PHE A 53 -6.49 -2.68 6.86
C PHE A 53 -7.90 -3.23 6.65
N ARG A 54 -8.00 -4.22 5.77
CA ARG A 54 -9.21 -5.02 5.55
C ARG A 54 -8.95 -6.41 6.10
N PHE A 55 -9.75 -6.82 7.07
CA PHE A 55 -9.64 -8.13 7.73
C PHE A 55 -10.98 -8.53 8.34
N CYS A 56 -11.14 -9.81 8.63
CA CYS A 56 -12.40 -10.32 9.16
C CYS A 56 -12.61 -9.94 10.65
N HIS A 57 -13.82 -9.49 10.97
CA HIS A 57 -14.25 -9.16 12.34
C HIS A 57 -15.79 -9.09 12.43
N ASP A 58 -16.33 -9.18 13.64
CA ASP A 58 -17.77 -9.21 13.91
C ASP A 58 -18.34 -7.87 14.43
N GLY A 59 -17.54 -6.80 14.37
CA GLY A 59 -17.99 -5.43 14.68
C GLY A 59 -17.11 -4.78 15.74
N VAL A 60 -17.54 -3.64 16.28
CA VAL A 60 -16.71 -2.88 17.23
C VAL A 60 -16.53 -3.60 18.57
N GLU A 61 -17.57 -4.25 19.09
CA GLU A 61 -17.52 -5.01 20.36
C GLU A 61 -16.57 -6.19 20.28
N ASP A 62 -16.49 -6.83 19.12
CA ASP A 62 -15.54 -7.90 18.81
C ASP A 62 -14.10 -7.36 18.74
N LEU A 63 -13.90 -6.25 18.01
CA LEU A 63 -12.58 -5.63 17.83
C LEU A 63 -11.97 -5.10 19.13
N ARG A 64 -12.79 -4.62 20.08
CA ARG A 64 -12.34 -4.13 21.39
C ARG A 64 -11.70 -5.21 22.27
N GLN A 65 -11.88 -6.48 21.94
CA GLN A 65 -11.34 -7.59 22.73
C GLN A 65 -9.85 -7.83 22.48
N ASP A 66 -9.35 -7.48 21.29
CA ASP A 66 -8.01 -7.89 20.86
C ASP A 66 -7.28 -6.95 19.89
N ILE A 67 -8.00 -6.15 19.08
CA ILE A 67 -7.39 -5.24 18.09
C ILE A 67 -7.41 -3.78 18.55
N LEU A 68 -8.52 -3.38 19.17
CA LEU A 68 -8.79 -2.03 19.68
C LEU A 68 -8.91 -2.07 21.21
N ASP A 69 -8.07 -2.87 21.85
CA ASP A 69 -8.01 -3.06 23.31
C ASP A 69 -7.58 -1.81 24.07
N ASP A 70 -7.01 -0.81 23.37
CA ASP A 70 -6.67 0.51 23.88
C ASP A 70 -7.70 1.62 23.52
N MET A 71 -8.87 1.25 22.97
CA MET A 71 -9.96 2.19 22.68
C MET A 71 -10.60 2.70 23.98
N THR A 72 -10.79 4.01 24.07
CA THR A 72 -11.47 4.66 25.19
C THR A 72 -13.00 4.52 25.09
N GLU A 73 -13.71 4.61 26.22
CA GLU A 73 -15.17 4.64 26.22
C GLU A 73 -15.76 5.83 25.45
N GLY A 74 -15.04 6.96 25.42
CA GLY A 74 -15.45 8.13 24.63
C GLY A 74 -15.41 7.87 23.13
N GLU A 75 -14.32 7.25 22.64
CA GLU A 75 -14.21 6.83 21.24
C GLU A 75 -15.29 5.79 20.90
N TYR A 76 -15.51 4.80 21.77
CA TYR A 76 -16.55 3.80 21.59
C TYR A 76 -17.95 4.43 21.52
N ALA A 77 -18.29 5.33 22.44
CA ALA A 77 -19.58 6.03 22.46
C ALA A 77 -19.81 6.90 21.22
N SER A 78 -18.73 7.33 20.56
CA SER A 78 -18.78 8.09 19.30
C SER A 78 -19.09 7.22 18.08
N ILE A 79 -19.03 5.89 18.17
CA ILE A 79 -19.30 4.97 17.07
C ILE A 79 -20.80 4.67 17.01
N GLY A 80 -21.42 4.99 15.88
CA GLY A 80 -22.83 4.70 15.58
C GLY A 80 -23.01 3.33 14.95
N ASN A 81 -22.13 2.94 14.03
CA ASN A 81 -22.00 1.56 13.56
C ASN A 81 -20.57 1.23 13.12
N LEU A 82 -20.16 -0.02 13.26
CA LEU A 82 -18.98 -0.56 12.59
C LEU A 82 -19.40 -1.92 11.99
N PRO A 83 -19.79 -1.95 10.71
CA PRO A 83 -20.36 -3.16 10.11
C PRO A 83 -19.35 -4.33 10.14
N PRO A 84 -19.79 -5.56 10.46
CA PRO A 84 -18.93 -6.73 10.42
C PRO A 84 -18.45 -7.02 9.00
N LEU A 85 -17.30 -7.67 8.88
CA LEU A 85 -16.78 -8.17 7.62
C LEU A 85 -16.51 -9.68 7.78
N SER A 86 -17.50 -10.49 7.42
CA SER A 86 -17.34 -11.95 7.44
C SER A 86 -16.39 -12.42 6.33
N ALA A 87 -15.78 -13.59 6.51
CA ALA A 87 -14.94 -14.23 5.48
C ALA A 87 -15.70 -14.41 4.16
N LYS A 88 -16.97 -14.85 4.24
CA LYS A 88 -17.84 -14.99 3.07
C LYS A 88 -18.02 -13.66 2.33
N THR A 89 -18.39 -12.60 3.04
CA THR A 89 -18.58 -11.27 2.45
C THR A 89 -17.27 -10.75 1.84
N PHE A 90 -16.14 -10.98 2.52
CA PHE A 90 -14.83 -10.57 2.00
C PHE A 90 -14.50 -11.32 0.70
N MET A 91 -14.68 -12.64 0.67
CA MET A 91 -14.48 -13.46 -0.54
C MET A 91 -15.37 -13.02 -1.70
N GLU A 92 -16.67 -12.81 -1.44
CA GLU A 92 -17.63 -12.33 -2.45
C GLU A 92 -17.20 -10.97 -3.03
N ILE A 93 -16.75 -10.04 -2.20
CA ILE A 93 -16.23 -8.74 -2.65
C ILE A 93 -14.97 -8.93 -3.50
N LEU A 94 -14.01 -9.72 -3.02
CA LEU A 94 -12.73 -9.95 -3.70
C LEU A 94 -12.93 -10.56 -5.08
N MET A 95 -13.74 -11.61 -5.17
CA MET A 95 -14.07 -12.27 -6.44
C MET A 95 -14.83 -11.33 -7.38
N ARG A 96 -15.79 -10.56 -6.86
CA ARG A 96 -16.52 -9.57 -7.67
C ARG A 96 -15.59 -8.51 -8.27
N VAL A 97 -14.72 -7.89 -7.48
CA VAL A 97 -13.87 -6.78 -7.95
C VAL A 97 -12.70 -7.23 -8.82
N THR A 98 -12.35 -8.52 -8.76
CA THR A 98 -11.33 -9.14 -9.62
C THR A 98 -11.95 -9.87 -10.81
N GLU A 99 -13.26 -9.81 -10.99
CA GLU A 99 -13.99 -10.55 -12.03
C GLU A 99 -13.69 -12.06 -12.01
N ASN A 100 -13.57 -12.61 -10.79
CA ASN A 100 -13.19 -14.01 -10.50
C ASN A 100 -11.79 -14.41 -10.99
N ASN A 101 -10.87 -13.45 -11.16
CA ASN A 101 -9.48 -13.72 -11.53
C ASN A 101 -8.53 -13.82 -10.32
N ALA A 102 -9.01 -13.58 -9.10
CA ALA A 102 -8.20 -13.83 -7.91
C ALA A 102 -7.92 -15.33 -7.76
N ASP A 103 -6.68 -15.68 -7.43
CA ASP A 103 -6.31 -17.04 -7.08
C ASP A 103 -7.00 -17.43 -5.75
N GLU A 104 -7.80 -18.50 -5.78
CA GLU A 104 -8.61 -18.92 -4.64
C GLU A 104 -7.76 -19.33 -3.44
N ASP A 105 -6.63 -20.01 -3.64
CA ASP A 105 -5.78 -20.46 -2.54
C ASP A 105 -5.13 -19.25 -1.85
N LEU A 106 -4.62 -18.29 -2.63
CA LEU A 106 -4.07 -17.05 -2.09
C LEU A 106 -5.15 -16.17 -1.42
N ALA A 107 -6.36 -16.15 -1.97
CA ALA A 107 -7.51 -15.45 -1.40
C ALA A 107 -7.91 -16.04 -0.04
N ASN A 108 -7.95 -17.38 0.07
CA ASN A 108 -8.24 -18.07 1.32
C ASN A 108 -7.17 -17.77 2.37
N ILE A 109 -5.88 -17.87 2.03
CA ILE A 109 -4.78 -17.50 2.95
C ILE A 109 -4.95 -16.05 3.44
N LEU A 110 -5.20 -15.11 2.52
CA LEU A 110 -5.39 -13.71 2.88
C LEU A 110 -6.56 -13.51 3.86
N ILE A 111 -7.70 -14.16 3.61
CA ILE A 111 -8.94 -13.94 4.34
C ILE A 111 -8.93 -14.67 5.69
N ASP A 112 -8.57 -15.95 5.67
CA ASP A 112 -8.62 -16.82 6.86
C ASP A 112 -7.61 -16.38 7.92
N ASP A 113 -6.41 -15.96 7.51
CA ASP A 113 -5.36 -15.48 8.43
C ASP A 113 -5.44 -13.98 8.73
N SER A 114 -6.38 -13.25 8.14
CA SER A 114 -6.43 -11.78 8.23
C SER A 114 -6.49 -11.27 9.69
N ARG A 115 -7.38 -11.83 10.51
CA ARG A 115 -7.53 -11.42 11.92
C ARG A 115 -6.34 -11.88 12.78
N ASN A 116 -5.84 -13.08 12.53
CA ASN A 116 -4.66 -13.61 13.24
C ASN A 116 -3.42 -12.75 12.97
N THR A 117 -3.27 -12.29 11.73
CA THR A 117 -2.22 -11.34 11.35
C THR A 117 -2.35 -10.02 12.11
N MET A 118 -3.57 -9.45 12.21
CA MET A 118 -3.79 -8.22 12.99
C MET A 118 -3.44 -8.41 14.47
N ARG A 119 -3.83 -9.53 15.09
CA ARG A 119 -3.44 -9.89 16.47
C ARG A 119 -1.93 -10.02 16.62
N TRP A 120 -1.27 -10.65 15.65
CA TRP A 120 0.19 -10.76 15.63
C TRP A 120 0.87 -9.38 15.53
N MET A 121 0.36 -8.48 14.69
CA MET A 121 0.85 -7.10 14.61
C MET A 121 0.67 -6.34 15.93
N ARG A 122 -0.45 -6.53 16.64
CA ARG A 122 -0.65 -5.97 18.00
C ARG A 122 0.41 -6.46 18.99
N LYS A 123 0.79 -7.74 18.95
CA LYS A 123 1.87 -8.29 19.81
C LYS A 123 3.21 -7.58 19.56
N HIS A 124 3.45 -7.13 18.32
CA HIS A 124 4.60 -6.31 17.94
C HIS A 124 4.46 -4.82 18.23
N LYS A 125 3.40 -4.42 18.96
CA LYS A 125 3.07 -3.04 19.36
C LYS A 125 2.65 -2.14 18.20
N ILE A 126 2.17 -2.70 17.10
CA ILE A 126 1.55 -1.92 16.03
C ILE A 126 0.14 -1.58 16.51
N ARG A 127 -0.21 -0.29 16.56
CA ARG A 127 -1.50 0.19 17.05
C ARG A 127 -2.45 0.48 15.91
N PHE A 128 -3.72 0.20 16.14
CA PHE A 128 -4.80 0.43 15.19
C PHE A 128 -5.92 1.24 15.82
N ILE A 129 -6.63 2.01 15.00
CA ILE A 129 -7.77 2.83 15.38
C ILE A 129 -8.87 2.71 14.32
N PRO A 130 -10.14 2.96 14.66
CA PRO A 130 -11.17 3.17 13.66
C PRO A 130 -10.80 4.33 12.74
N MET A 131 -11.02 4.16 11.44
CA MET A 131 -10.67 5.12 10.40
C MET A 131 -11.68 6.29 10.30
N PHE A 132 -11.80 7.05 11.39
CA PHE A 132 -12.78 8.13 11.58
C PHE A 132 -12.74 9.19 10.47
N GLY A 133 -11.55 9.59 10.03
CA GLY A 133 -11.38 10.71 9.09
C GLY A 133 -11.68 10.38 7.62
N ARG A 134 -11.70 9.10 7.22
CA ARG A 134 -11.70 8.73 5.78
C ARG A 134 -12.83 7.79 5.35
N GLN A 135 -13.26 6.87 6.22
CA GLN A 135 -14.28 5.85 5.90
C GLN A 135 -15.44 5.86 6.89
N SER A 136 -15.79 7.06 7.37
CA SER A 136 -17.01 7.26 8.13
C SER A 136 -17.66 8.59 7.79
N PHE A 137 -18.94 8.74 8.14
CA PHE A 137 -19.66 10.00 8.15
C PHE A 137 -20.43 10.13 9.46
N LYS A 138 -20.78 11.35 9.87
CA LYS A 138 -21.51 11.57 11.12
C LYS A 138 -23.03 11.55 10.89
N ILE A 139 -23.75 10.70 11.60
CA ILE A 139 -25.21 10.80 11.78
C ILE A 139 -25.45 11.11 13.25
N GLU A 140 -26.19 12.18 13.55
CA GLU A 140 -26.52 12.59 14.93
C GLU A 140 -25.27 12.68 15.85
N GLY A 141 -24.16 13.14 15.28
CA GLY A 141 -22.89 13.29 16.00
C GLY A 141 -22.05 12.01 16.14
N LYS A 142 -22.57 10.84 15.76
CA LYS A 142 -21.86 9.54 15.81
C LYS A 142 -21.30 9.14 14.46
N HIS A 143 -20.16 8.46 14.47
CA HIS A 143 -19.48 7.95 13.28
C HIS A 143 -20.13 6.66 12.76
N HIS A 144 -20.54 6.69 11.50
CA HIS A 144 -21.04 5.54 10.77
C HIS A 144 -20.06 5.12 9.68
N PHE A 145 -19.54 3.90 9.79
CA PHE A 145 -18.48 3.37 8.95
C PHE A 145 -19.02 2.64 7.71
N TYR A 146 -18.26 2.68 6.61
CA TYR A 146 -18.66 2.09 5.34
C TYR A 146 -17.47 1.62 4.49
N GLY A 147 -17.74 0.79 3.48
CA GLY A 147 -16.75 0.42 2.47
C GLY A 147 -15.76 -0.67 2.87
N GLY A 148 -15.80 -1.19 4.09
CA GLY A 148 -15.11 -2.41 4.53
C GLY A 148 -13.62 -2.25 4.84
N VAL A 149 -13.07 -1.04 4.80
CA VAL A 149 -11.75 -0.72 5.35
C VAL A 149 -11.97 0.26 6.50
N ASN A 150 -12.37 -0.27 7.65
CA ASN A 150 -12.88 0.53 8.75
C ASN A 150 -11.81 0.83 9.81
N ILE A 151 -10.66 0.16 9.73
CA ILE A 151 -9.58 0.23 10.71
C ILE A 151 -8.30 0.68 10.01
N GLU A 152 -7.54 1.57 10.63
CA GLU A 152 -6.24 2.04 10.15
C GLU A 152 -5.17 1.94 11.23
N ALA A 153 -3.91 1.83 10.81
CA ALA A 153 -2.77 1.97 11.70
C ALA A 153 -2.69 3.42 12.21
N VAL A 154 -2.36 3.59 13.49
CA VAL A 154 -2.14 4.92 14.08
C VAL A 154 -1.03 5.64 13.31
N GLY A 155 -1.30 6.88 12.87
CA GLY A 155 -0.38 7.66 12.04
C GLY A 155 -0.36 7.24 10.56
N GLY A 156 -1.33 6.45 10.11
CA GLY A 156 -1.48 6.00 8.74
C GLY A 156 -0.31 5.13 8.26
N GLY A 157 0.00 5.19 6.96
CA GLY A 157 1.08 4.42 6.36
C GLY A 157 2.46 4.71 6.96
N TRP A 158 2.74 5.98 7.28
CA TRP A 158 3.97 6.37 7.96
C TRP A 158 4.05 5.73 9.34
N GLY A 159 3.03 5.94 10.19
CA GLY A 159 3.02 5.40 11.55
C GLY A 159 3.13 3.87 11.57
N LEU A 160 2.50 3.18 10.61
CA LEU A 160 2.66 1.75 10.40
C LEU A 160 4.14 1.36 10.19
N VAL A 161 4.81 1.99 9.23
CA VAL A 161 6.22 1.70 8.93
C VAL A 161 7.10 2.00 10.13
N ASP A 162 6.86 3.11 10.83
CA ASP A 162 7.67 3.48 11.99
C ASP A 162 7.52 2.47 13.13
N MET A 163 6.30 2.05 13.47
CA MET A 163 6.06 1.03 14.49
C MET A 163 6.69 -0.32 14.11
N LEU A 164 6.66 -0.71 12.83
CA LEU A 164 7.30 -1.93 12.34
C LEU A 164 8.82 -1.86 12.39
N VAL A 165 9.42 -0.73 12.00
CA VAL A 165 10.89 -0.54 12.12
C VAL A 165 11.31 -0.63 13.57
N GLN A 166 10.61 0.04 14.49
CA GLN A 166 10.87 -0.06 15.92
C GLN A 166 10.69 -1.49 16.43
N ALA A 167 9.75 -2.28 15.88
CA ALA A 167 9.60 -3.70 16.22
C ALA A 167 10.82 -4.51 15.76
N CYS A 168 11.29 -4.29 14.53
CA CYS A 168 12.50 -4.93 14.02
C CYS A 168 13.73 -4.61 14.86
N GLU A 169 13.91 -3.34 15.25
CA GLU A 169 15.00 -2.90 16.12
C GLU A 169 14.96 -3.60 17.49
N ARG A 170 13.78 -3.71 18.11
CA ARG A 170 13.59 -4.44 19.38
C ARG A 170 13.99 -5.92 19.28
N MET A 171 13.84 -6.52 18.10
CA MET A 171 14.22 -7.90 17.82
C MET A 171 15.68 -8.06 17.38
N GLY A 172 16.46 -6.98 17.30
CA GLY A 172 17.85 -7.02 16.85
C GLY A 172 18.02 -7.31 15.35
N ILE A 173 16.97 -7.09 14.56
CA ILE A 173 17.02 -7.25 13.09
C ILE A 173 17.89 -6.12 12.52
N THR A 174 18.82 -6.47 11.63
CA THR A 174 19.68 -5.48 10.97
C THR A 174 18.98 -4.95 9.72
N ILE A 175 18.83 -3.63 9.61
CA ILE A 175 18.33 -2.96 8.41
C ILE A 175 19.46 -2.13 7.80
N ARG A 176 19.82 -2.39 6.54
CA ARG A 176 20.79 -1.59 5.77
C ARG A 176 20.05 -0.71 4.78
N TYR A 177 20.10 0.60 5.01
CA TYR A 177 19.58 1.62 4.09
C TYR A 177 20.58 1.90 2.98
N GLU A 178 20.13 2.61 1.94
CA GLU A 178 20.93 2.95 0.75
C GLU A 178 21.60 1.72 0.11
N THR A 179 21.04 0.53 0.33
CA THR A 179 21.59 -0.76 -0.09
C THR A 179 20.57 -1.51 -0.93
N GLY A 180 20.71 -1.42 -2.25
CA GLY A 180 19.75 -1.99 -3.20
C GLY A 180 20.16 -3.33 -3.77
N LEU A 181 19.20 -4.28 -3.84
CA LEU A 181 19.37 -5.54 -4.57
C LEU A 181 19.70 -5.27 -6.05
N ARG A 182 20.60 -6.08 -6.60
CA ARG A 182 20.94 -6.10 -8.03
C ARG A 182 20.80 -7.49 -8.63
N GLU A 183 21.25 -8.53 -7.95
CA GLU A 183 21.18 -9.91 -8.45
C GLU A 183 20.89 -10.91 -7.32
N LEU A 184 20.22 -12.00 -7.64
CA LEU A 184 20.17 -13.19 -6.79
C LEU A 184 21.38 -14.09 -7.14
N LEU A 185 22.11 -14.52 -6.13
CA LEU A 185 23.28 -15.39 -6.31
C LEU A 185 22.84 -16.86 -6.20
N GLN A 186 23.18 -17.68 -7.18
CA GLN A 186 22.85 -19.11 -7.20
C GLN A 186 24.11 -19.98 -7.13
N ASP A 187 24.01 -21.11 -6.44
CA ASP A 187 25.03 -22.16 -6.51
C ASP A 187 24.93 -22.97 -7.82
N ARG A 188 25.83 -23.96 -7.99
CA ARG A 188 25.84 -24.82 -9.18
C ARG A 188 24.59 -25.70 -9.35
N LYS A 189 23.78 -25.87 -8.30
CA LYS A 189 22.53 -26.63 -8.32
C LYS A 189 21.32 -25.73 -8.56
N GLY A 190 21.52 -24.42 -8.64
CA GLY A 190 20.46 -23.43 -8.84
C GLY A 190 19.81 -22.95 -7.53
N ALA A 191 20.32 -23.35 -6.37
CA ALA A 191 19.81 -22.85 -5.09
C ALA A 191 20.27 -21.40 -4.87
N VAL A 192 19.37 -20.52 -4.41
CA VAL A 192 19.73 -19.14 -4.04
C VAL A 192 20.54 -19.18 -2.74
N VAL A 193 21.75 -18.62 -2.77
CA VAL A 193 22.72 -18.64 -1.66
C VAL A 193 23.10 -17.23 -1.17
N GLY A 194 22.43 -16.21 -1.67
CA GLY A 194 22.69 -14.83 -1.32
C GLY A 194 22.20 -13.84 -2.36
N VAL A 195 22.65 -12.60 -2.20
CA VAL A 195 22.33 -11.50 -3.11
C VAL A 195 23.56 -10.69 -3.42
N ARG A 196 23.61 -10.12 -4.63
CA ARG A 196 24.49 -8.99 -4.93
C ARG A 196 23.73 -7.71 -4.67
N ALA A 197 24.27 -6.86 -3.81
CA ALA A 197 23.72 -5.55 -3.48
C ALA A 197 24.66 -4.42 -3.93
N PHE A 198 24.11 -3.23 -4.10
CA PHE A 198 24.86 -2.00 -4.30
C PHE A 198 24.53 -1.06 -3.14
N GLY A 199 25.52 -0.81 -2.29
CA GLY A 199 25.44 0.07 -1.12
C GLY A 199 26.31 1.33 -1.26
N PRO A 200 26.48 2.10 -0.18
CA PRO A 200 27.31 3.31 -0.17
C PRO A 200 28.77 3.07 -0.57
N ASP A 201 29.31 1.90 -0.22
CA ASP A 201 30.69 1.50 -0.53
C ASP A 201 30.84 0.78 -1.89
N GLY A 202 29.75 0.67 -2.66
CA GLY A 202 29.71 0.01 -3.95
C GLY A 202 29.08 -1.39 -3.93
N TYR A 203 29.53 -2.27 -4.82
CA TYR A 203 28.99 -3.62 -4.94
C TYR A 203 29.51 -4.55 -3.85
N GLU A 204 28.60 -5.30 -3.22
CA GLU A 204 28.92 -6.37 -2.28
C GLU A 204 28.09 -7.63 -2.58
N ASP A 205 28.71 -8.80 -2.41
CA ASP A 205 28.02 -10.09 -2.41
C ASP A 205 27.74 -10.48 -0.96
N ILE A 206 26.47 -10.69 -0.62
CA ILE A 206 26.01 -11.00 0.73
C ILE A 206 25.48 -12.43 0.75
N ALA A 207 26.17 -13.32 1.47
CA ALA A 207 25.76 -14.71 1.63
C ALA A 207 24.55 -14.85 2.57
N GLY A 208 23.58 -15.67 2.18
CA GLY A 208 22.38 -15.97 2.97
C GLY A 208 21.76 -17.32 2.63
N LYS A 209 21.16 -18.00 3.63
CA LYS A 209 20.53 -19.31 3.40
C LYS A 209 19.19 -19.22 2.66
N ALA A 210 18.49 -18.10 2.82
CA ALA A 210 17.23 -17.81 2.13
C ALA A 210 17.13 -16.32 1.80
N VAL A 211 16.38 -16.01 0.74
CA VAL A 211 16.08 -14.64 0.31
C VAL A 211 14.56 -14.47 0.18
N VAL A 212 14.01 -13.44 0.83
CA VAL A 212 12.60 -13.04 0.70
C VAL A 212 12.53 -11.74 -0.10
N LEU A 213 11.92 -11.81 -1.29
CA LEU A 213 11.65 -10.62 -2.10
C LEU A 213 10.33 -9.99 -1.67
N ALA A 214 10.41 -8.88 -0.94
CA ALA A 214 9.26 -8.09 -0.48
C ALA A 214 9.42 -6.60 -0.84
N CYS A 215 9.96 -6.35 -2.05
CA CYS A 215 10.43 -5.06 -2.53
C CYS A 215 9.47 -4.34 -3.48
N GLY A 216 8.18 -4.67 -3.41
CA GLY A 216 7.13 -3.98 -4.16
C GLY A 216 7.01 -4.40 -5.63
N GLY A 217 6.59 -3.45 -6.44
CA GLY A 217 6.24 -3.57 -7.85
C GLY A 217 7.19 -2.79 -8.75
N PHE A 218 6.64 -2.08 -9.74
CA PHE A 218 7.44 -1.38 -10.76
C PHE A 218 6.86 -0.03 -11.18
N GLU A 219 5.89 0.53 -10.46
CA GLU A 219 5.19 1.74 -10.91
C GLU A 219 6.08 2.99 -11.01
N SER A 220 7.26 2.99 -10.38
CA SER A 220 8.28 4.04 -10.54
C SER A 220 9.30 3.74 -11.64
N ASN A 221 9.10 2.68 -12.44
CA ASN A 221 9.90 2.36 -13.61
C ASN A 221 9.13 2.76 -14.90
N PRO A 222 9.51 3.85 -15.59
CA PRO A 222 8.88 4.28 -16.82
C PRO A 222 8.93 3.22 -17.94
N GLU A 223 10.03 2.48 -18.08
CA GLU A 223 10.18 1.45 -19.11
C GLU A 223 9.20 0.30 -18.89
N MET A 224 9.15 -0.24 -17.67
CA MET A 224 8.19 -1.32 -17.35
C MET A 224 6.74 -0.83 -17.43
N ARG A 225 6.44 0.41 -17.04
CA ARG A 225 5.10 0.99 -17.22
C ARG A 225 4.69 1.03 -18.69
N VAL A 226 5.56 1.50 -19.58
CA VAL A 226 5.26 1.50 -21.03
C VAL A 226 5.08 0.07 -21.53
N ARG A 227 6.00 -0.82 -21.15
CA ARG A 227 6.01 -2.22 -21.58
C ARG A 227 4.72 -2.96 -21.22
N TYR A 228 4.18 -2.73 -20.02
CA TYR A 228 3.04 -3.51 -19.52
C TYR A 228 1.71 -2.74 -19.53
N LEU A 229 1.69 -1.43 -19.31
CA LEU A 229 0.47 -0.61 -19.27
C LEU A 229 0.17 0.10 -20.60
N GLY A 230 1.18 0.25 -21.46
CA GLY A 230 1.08 0.87 -22.78
C GLY A 230 1.70 2.27 -22.88
N ALA A 231 1.77 2.80 -24.09
CA ALA A 231 2.34 4.13 -24.36
C ALA A 231 1.60 5.26 -23.61
N GLY A 232 2.35 6.24 -23.10
CA GLY A 232 1.84 7.39 -22.35
C GLY A 232 1.87 7.19 -20.84
N TRP A 233 2.02 5.95 -20.34
CA TRP A 233 2.09 5.66 -18.91
C TRP A 233 3.41 6.08 -18.26
N GLU A 234 4.48 6.27 -19.04
CA GLU A 234 5.74 6.87 -18.58
C GLU A 234 5.54 8.29 -18.02
N LEU A 235 4.50 8.99 -18.49
CA LEU A 235 4.17 10.37 -18.09
C LEU A 235 3.24 10.44 -16.87
N CYS A 236 2.73 9.30 -16.39
CA CYS A 236 1.88 9.27 -15.22
C CYS A 236 2.69 9.63 -13.97
N ARG A 237 2.10 10.38 -13.04
CA ARG A 237 2.69 10.62 -11.72
C ARG A 237 2.49 9.42 -10.82
N VAL A 238 3.45 9.17 -9.94
CA VAL A 238 3.40 8.03 -9.02
C VAL A 238 3.00 8.53 -7.64
N ARG A 239 1.85 8.06 -7.16
CA ARG A 239 1.41 8.26 -5.77
C ARG A 239 2.12 7.27 -4.85
N GLY A 240 3.43 7.41 -4.71
CA GLY A 240 4.28 6.43 -4.03
C GLY A 240 5.77 6.73 -4.12
N THR A 241 6.60 5.81 -3.63
CA THR A 241 8.04 6.00 -3.59
C THR A 241 8.66 6.01 -4.99
N GLN A 242 9.65 6.88 -5.22
CA GLN A 242 10.46 6.85 -6.45
C GLN A 242 11.28 5.56 -6.59
N HIS A 243 11.43 4.79 -5.51
CA HIS A 243 12.27 3.61 -5.45
C HIS A 243 11.56 2.33 -5.95
N ASN A 244 10.26 2.30 -6.24
CA ASN A 244 9.60 1.06 -6.62
C ASN A 244 9.76 0.72 -8.13
N THR A 245 10.95 0.24 -8.51
CA THR A 245 11.40 0.16 -9.91
C THR A 245 11.45 -1.25 -10.51
N GLY A 246 10.95 -2.28 -9.79
CA GLY A 246 10.90 -3.66 -10.28
C GLY A 246 12.21 -4.44 -10.13
N ASP A 247 13.16 -3.97 -9.32
CA ASP A 247 14.49 -4.58 -9.20
C ASP A 247 14.42 -6.06 -8.77
N GLY A 248 13.59 -6.38 -7.76
CA GLY A 248 13.39 -7.76 -7.32
C GLY A 248 12.67 -8.64 -8.34
N ILE A 249 11.68 -8.08 -9.06
CA ILE A 249 11.00 -8.77 -10.16
C ILE A 249 12.04 -9.15 -11.23
N ASN A 250 12.86 -8.20 -11.67
CA ASN A 250 13.88 -8.43 -12.69
C ASN A 250 14.95 -9.42 -12.21
N ALA A 251 15.38 -9.33 -10.95
CA ALA A 251 16.33 -10.28 -10.37
C ALA A 251 15.76 -11.72 -10.33
N ALA A 252 14.48 -11.89 -9.98
CA ALA A 252 13.81 -13.19 -10.01
C ALA A 252 13.66 -13.74 -11.44
N LEU A 253 13.19 -12.91 -12.37
CA LEU A 253 13.05 -13.29 -13.78
C LEU A 253 14.40 -13.72 -14.39
N LYS A 254 15.49 -13.01 -14.06
CA LYS A 254 16.84 -13.29 -14.55
C LYS A 254 17.33 -14.70 -14.21
N ILE A 255 16.92 -15.25 -13.07
CA ILE A 255 17.26 -16.61 -12.63
C ILE A 255 16.22 -17.67 -13.05
N GLY A 256 15.26 -17.29 -13.89
CA GLY A 256 14.26 -18.22 -14.45
C GLY A 256 12.97 -18.35 -13.65
N ALA A 257 12.70 -17.46 -12.68
CA ALA A 257 11.38 -17.43 -12.02
C ALA A 257 10.28 -17.12 -13.05
N ARG A 258 9.14 -17.80 -12.94
CA ARG A 258 7.99 -17.54 -13.81
C ARG A 258 7.21 -16.33 -13.27
N PRO A 259 6.88 -15.33 -14.12
CA PRO A 259 5.98 -14.27 -13.70
C PRO A 259 4.59 -14.84 -13.42
N HIS A 260 3.85 -14.18 -12.53
CA HIS A 260 2.48 -14.55 -12.16
C HIS A 260 1.64 -13.28 -11.95
N GLY A 261 0.32 -13.41 -12.08
CA GLY A 261 -0.63 -12.30 -11.99
C GLY A 261 -0.70 -11.41 -13.24
N GLY A 262 -1.58 -10.41 -13.21
CA GLY A 262 -1.78 -9.46 -14.31
C GLY A 262 -0.90 -8.21 -14.16
N TRP A 263 -0.07 -7.91 -15.17
CA TRP A 263 0.85 -6.76 -15.15
C TRP A 263 0.36 -5.59 -16.01
N SER A 264 -0.73 -5.79 -16.77
CA SER A 264 -1.32 -4.82 -17.71
C SER A 264 -2.45 -3.96 -17.13
N SER A 265 -2.62 -4.04 -15.80
CA SER A 265 -3.57 -3.24 -15.04
C SER A 265 -2.87 -2.54 -13.89
N CYS A 266 -3.46 -1.45 -13.41
CA CYS A 266 -2.94 -0.67 -12.31
C CYS A 266 -4.07 0.02 -11.55
N HIS A 267 -3.82 0.33 -10.28
CA HIS A 267 -4.65 1.25 -9.52
C HIS A 267 -4.30 2.69 -9.92
N ALA A 268 -5.17 3.34 -10.70
CA ALA A 268 -4.97 4.71 -11.18
C ALA A 268 -6.09 5.63 -10.68
N VAL A 269 -5.72 6.70 -10.00
CA VAL A 269 -6.66 7.64 -9.38
C VAL A 269 -6.58 9.03 -10.02
N GLN A 270 -7.61 9.83 -9.76
CA GLN A 270 -7.55 11.27 -10.03
C GLN A 270 -6.71 11.93 -8.94
N TRP A 271 -5.65 12.62 -9.38
CA TRP A 271 -4.66 13.26 -8.53
C TRP A 271 -4.48 14.70 -8.97
N ASP A 272 -4.16 15.58 -8.02
CA ASP A 272 -4.00 17.00 -8.33
C ASP A 272 -2.85 17.27 -9.32
N ILE A 273 -3.07 18.23 -10.21
CA ILE A 273 -2.09 18.61 -11.25
C ILE A 273 -0.87 19.36 -10.69
N SER A 274 -0.93 19.87 -9.46
CA SER A 274 0.22 20.45 -8.75
C SER A 274 1.11 19.42 -8.06
N ALA A 275 0.64 18.18 -7.89
CA ALA A 275 1.38 17.16 -7.15
C ALA A 275 2.80 16.89 -7.70
N PRO A 276 3.78 16.55 -6.85
CA PRO A 276 5.10 16.18 -7.31
C PRO A 276 5.08 14.90 -8.18
N PRO A 277 6.17 14.61 -8.92
CA PRO A 277 6.26 13.41 -9.76
C PRO A 277 6.10 12.09 -8.98
N TYR A 278 6.48 12.09 -7.72
CA TYR A 278 6.40 10.98 -6.77
C TYR A 278 5.61 11.40 -5.51
N GLY A 279 5.35 10.47 -4.61
CA GLY A 279 4.63 10.73 -3.37
C GLY A 279 5.32 11.79 -2.50
N ASP A 280 4.52 12.70 -1.96
CA ASP A 280 4.97 13.72 -1.00
C ASP A 280 4.77 13.20 0.42
N ARG A 281 5.80 13.30 1.27
CA ARG A 281 5.75 12.78 2.65
C ARG A 281 5.09 13.74 3.65
N VAL A 282 4.90 15.01 3.28
CA VAL A 282 4.27 16.04 4.12
C VAL A 282 2.78 16.10 3.82
N ILE A 283 2.44 16.23 2.53
CA ILE A 283 1.06 16.34 2.07
C ILE A 283 0.39 14.95 1.95
N LEU A 284 1.17 13.88 1.75
CA LEU A 284 0.70 12.49 1.70
C LEU A 284 -0.45 12.28 0.72
N ASP A 285 -1.56 11.70 1.18
CA ASP A 285 -2.69 11.34 0.32
C ASP A 285 -3.61 12.52 -0.04
N ASN A 286 -3.32 13.72 0.45
CA ASN A 286 -4.19 14.89 0.30
C ASN A 286 -4.21 15.48 -1.12
N PHE A 287 -3.36 15.03 -2.04
CA PHE A 287 -3.51 15.38 -3.46
C PHE A 287 -4.63 14.61 -4.17
N GLN A 288 -5.35 13.74 -3.47
CA GLN A 288 -6.49 13.03 -4.02
C GLN A 288 -7.61 13.97 -4.46
N LYS A 289 -8.25 13.65 -5.60
CA LYS A 289 -9.39 14.42 -6.11
C LYS A 289 -10.59 13.49 -6.29
N HIS A 290 -11.20 13.10 -5.17
CA HIS A 290 -12.25 12.08 -5.13
C HIS A 290 -13.69 12.58 -4.88
N SER A 291 -13.95 13.89 -4.93
CA SER A 291 -15.29 14.47 -4.78
C SER A 291 -16.10 14.47 -6.08
N TYR A 292 -15.60 13.88 -7.16
CA TYR A 292 -16.30 13.78 -8.45
C TYR A 292 -17.77 13.29 -8.39
N PRO A 293 -18.24 12.44 -7.44
CA PRO A 293 -19.65 12.01 -7.43
C PRO A 293 -20.67 13.12 -7.15
N ILE A 294 -20.23 14.25 -6.58
CA ILE A 294 -21.09 15.41 -6.27
C ILE A 294 -20.90 16.56 -7.27
N GLY A 295 -20.28 16.29 -8.42
CA GLY A 295 -20.02 17.25 -9.49
C GLY A 295 -20.02 16.59 -10.85
N ILE A 296 -19.35 17.22 -11.81
CA ILE A 296 -19.07 16.62 -13.13
C ILE A 296 -17.58 16.68 -13.42
N VAL A 297 -17.09 15.72 -14.22
CA VAL A 297 -15.70 15.68 -14.68
C VAL A 297 -15.67 15.91 -16.18
N VAL A 298 -14.99 16.96 -16.60
CA VAL A 298 -14.83 17.33 -18.01
C VAL A 298 -13.37 17.25 -18.43
N ASN A 299 -13.12 16.89 -19.69
CA ASN A 299 -11.79 16.99 -20.28
C ASN A 299 -11.50 18.45 -20.71
N MET A 300 -10.31 18.69 -21.26
CA MET A 300 -9.88 20.02 -21.73
C MET A 300 -10.69 20.56 -22.93
N GLU A 301 -11.55 19.75 -23.54
CA GLU A 301 -12.49 20.17 -24.58
C GLU A 301 -13.88 20.52 -24.02
N GLY A 302 -14.06 20.45 -22.69
CA GLY A 302 -15.34 20.71 -22.02
C GLY A 302 -16.35 19.56 -22.12
N LYS A 303 -15.92 18.35 -22.48
CA LYS A 303 -16.80 17.17 -22.61
C LYS A 303 -16.67 16.24 -21.41
N ARG A 304 -17.81 15.72 -20.93
CA ARG A 304 -17.85 14.62 -19.96
C ARG A 304 -17.39 13.32 -20.61
N PHE A 305 -16.68 12.47 -19.86
CA PHE A 305 -16.09 11.24 -20.39
C PHE A 305 -16.14 10.04 -19.43
N ILE A 306 -16.72 10.20 -18.24
CA ILE A 306 -16.96 9.13 -17.25
C ILE A 306 -18.38 9.24 -16.69
N ASP A 307 -18.86 8.16 -16.07
CA ASP A 307 -20.08 8.15 -15.26
C ASP A 307 -19.73 8.39 -13.79
N GLU A 308 -19.82 9.64 -13.33
CA GLU A 308 -19.44 10.05 -11.97
C GLU A 308 -20.26 9.33 -10.87
N GLY A 309 -21.45 8.79 -11.21
CA GLY A 309 -22.38 8.14 -10.30
C GLY A 309 -22.43 6.60 -10.40
N ALA A 310 -21.51 5.97 -11.13
CA ALA A 310 -21.57 4.54 -11.43
C ALA A 310 -21.61 3.60 -10.19
N ASP A 311 -20.99 4.00 -9.08
CA ASP A 311 -21.01 3.30 -7.79
C ASP A 311 -20.46 4.26 -6.70
N MET A 312 -20.42 3.82 -5.44
CA MET A 312 -19.71 4.52 -4.38
C MET A 312 -18.27 4.81 -4.79
N ARG A 313 -17.76 5.98 -4.39
CA ARG A 313 -16.40 6.44 -4.66
C ARG A 313 -15.33 5.38 -4.39
N ASN A 314 -15.47 4.57 -3.34
CA ASN A 314 -14.53 3.50 -2.99
C ASN A 314 -14.39 2.39 -4.03
N TYR A 315 -15.38 2.22 -4.92
CA TYR A 315 -15.37 1.23 -5.99
C TYR A 315 -15.07 1.85 -7.36
N THR A 316 -15.06 3.19 -7.47
CA THR A 316 -14.86 3.89 -8.76
C THR A 316 -13.58 4.71 -8.86
N TYR A 317 -13.00 5.15 -7.74
CA TYR A 317 -11.86 6.07 -7.78
C TYR A 317 -10.61 5.49 -8.47
N ALA A 318 -10.37 4.18 -8.28
CA ALA A 318 -9.22 3.46 -8.80
C ALA A 318 -9.30 3.13 -10.31
N LYS A 319 -10.47 3.33 -10.95
CA LYS A 319 -10.65 3.18 -12.40
C LYS A 319 -10.51 4.51 -13.15
N TYR A 320 -10.92 5.63 -12.55
CA TYR A 320 -11.04 6.89 -13.29
C TYR A 320 -9.72 7.59 -13.59
N GLY A 321 -8.62 7.29 -12.88
CA GLY A 321 -7.29 7.76 -13.31
C GLY A 321 -6.92 7.21 -14.70
N ARG A 322 -7.30 5.97 -15.02
CA ARG A 322 -7.07 5.38 -16.35
C ARG A 322 -7.87 6.09 -17.44
N GLU A 323 -9.11 6.49 -17.15
CA GLU A 323 -9.94 7.23 -18.10
C GLU A 323 -9.41 8.65 -18.34
N VAL A 324 -8.87 9.30 -17.31
CA VAL A 324 -8.18 10.60 -17.43
C VAL A 324 -6.93 10.47 -18.31
N MET A 325 -6.17 9.39 -18.19
CA MET A 325 -4.98 9.17 -19.02
C MET A 325 -5.28 9.05 -20.53
N LYS A 326 -6.53 8.76 -20.90
CA LYS A 326 -6.97 8.73 -22.31
C LYS A 326 -7.38 10.11 -22.84
N GLN A 327 -7.54 11.12 -21.97
CA GLN A 327 -8.03 12.45 -22.35
C GLN A 327 -6.90 13.33 -22.89
N PRO A 328 -7.22 14.40 -23.66
CA PRO A 328 -6.25 15.39 -24.08
C PRO A 328 -5.42 15.92 -22.90
N GLN A 329 -4.10 15.95 -23.09
CA GLN A 329 -3.11 16.35 -22.08
C GLN A 329 -3.05 15.46 -20.84
N ARG A 330 -3.86 14.39 -20.74
CA ARG A 330 -4.03 13.53 -19.56
C ARG A 330 -4.54 14.32 -18.34
N VAL A 331 -5.38 15.32 -18.59
CA VAL A 331 -5.92 16.23 -17.58
C VAL A 331 -7.45 16.25 -17.67
N ALA A 332 -8.08 16.40 -16.51
CA ALA A 332 -9.50 16.64 -16.38
C ALA A 332 -9.76 17.70 -15.32
N VAL A 333 -10.90 18.38 -15.44
CA VAL A 333 -11.37 19.41 -14.50
C VAL A 333 -12.63 18.89 -13.83
N GLN A 334 -12.67 18.97 -12.49
CA GLN A 334 -13.90 18.72 -11.73
C GLN A 334 -14.64 20.04 -11.54
N ILE A 335 -15.93 20.05 -11.84
CA ILE A 335 -16.79 21.23 -11.72
C ILE A 335 -17.86 20.95 -10.66
N PHE A 336 -17.99 21.88 -9.72
CA PHE A 336 -18.97 21.89 -8.64
C PHE A 336 -19.78 23.19 -8.71
N ASP A 337 -20.99 23.18 -8.16
CA ASP A 337 -21.84 24.38 -8.07
C ASP A 337 -22.03 24.82 -6.62
N ALA A 338 -22.77 25.92 -6.42
CA ALA A 338 -23.06 26.46 -5.10
C ALA A 338 -23.85 25.50 -4.18
N LYS A 339 -24.47 24.44 -4.72
CA LYS A 339 -25.20 23.46 -3.92
C LYS A 339 -24.28 22.37 -3.36
N THR A 340 -23.19 22.07 -4.04
CA THR A 340 -22.30 20.96 -3.68
C THR A 340 -20.92 21.39 -3.17
N ILE A 341 -20.55 22.66 -3.32
CA ILE A 341 -19.24 23.18 -2.90
C ILE A 341 -18.96 23.00 -1.39
N ASP A 342 -19.99 23.03 -0.53
CA ASP A 342 -19.81 22.83 0.90
C ASP A 342 -19.61 21.35 1.25
N MET A 343 -19.98 20.44 0.34
CA MET A 343 -19.86 18.99 0.50
C MET A 343 -18.53 18.43 -0.01
N VAL A 344 -17.71 19.25 -0.70
CA VAL A 344 -16.39 18.81 -1.17
C VAL A 344 -15.50 18.53 0.03
N ARG A 345 -14.59 17.58 -0.12
CA ARG A 345 -13.71 17.17 0.95
C ARG A 345 -12.65 18.24 1.22
N ASP A 346 -12.09 18.23 2.42
CA ASP A 346 -11.17 19.28 2.87
C ASP A 346 -9.90 19.36 2.02
N GLU A 347 -9.48 18.27 1.36
CA GLU A 347 -8.34 18.31 0.44
C GLU A 347 -8.53 19.21 -0.80
N TYR A 348 -9.76 19.67 -1.07
CA TYR A 348 -10.07 20.68 -2.09
C TYR A 348 -9.89 22.12 -1.58
N ARG A 349 -9.43 22.29 -0.34
CA ARG A 349 -9.28 23.59 0.32
C ARG A 349 -7.85 23.83 0.83
N ILE A 350 -6.94 22.88 0.61
CA ILE A 350 -5.54 22.99 1.02
C ILE A 350 -4.77 23.79 -0.03
N ARG A 351 -4.10 24.87 0.39
CA ARG A 351 -3.42 25.83 -0.52
C ARG A 351 -2.29 25.19 -1.31
N GLU A 352 -1.60 24.21 -0.71
CA GLU A 352 -0.52 23.46 -1.33
C GLU A 352 -1.02 22.47 -2.41
N VAL A 353 -2.35 22.32 -2.54
CA VAL A 353 -3.02 21.27 -3.30
C VAL A 353 -4.19 21.83 -4.14
N THR A 354 -4.31 23.16 -4.26
CA THR A 354 -5.39 23.86 -4.98
C THR A 354 -4.89 25.02 -5.81
#